data_AF-A0A1V4YN10-F1
#
_entry.id   AF-A0A1V4YN10-F1
#
_cell.length_a   1.000
_cell.length_b   1.000
_cell.length_c   1.000
_cell.angle_alpha   90.00
_cell.angle_beta   90.00
_cell.angle_gamma   90.00
#
_symmetry.space_group_name_H-M   'P 1'
#
loop_
_entity.id
_entity.type
_entity.pdbx_description
1 polymer ?
#
loop_
_entity_poly.entity_id
_entity_poly.type
_entity_poly.pdbx_seq_one_letter_code
_entity_poly.pdbx_strand_id
1 'polypeptide(L)'
;MKDTEARIKELEKKLKSRESDIENLQEKLRTNKDMLQDVIQEKNQIKLRLQEYDLNLTDAKLSQYQKLQEDHQKLVHRLQVTKKHLDDARDEIAILREIIDDLTHRGLFDRIRGRYPESLKKYKK
;
A
#
# COMPACT_ATOMS: atom_id res chain seq x y z
N MET A 1 -31.59 -68.85 -48.06
CA MET A 1 -31.50 -69.25 -46.64
C MET A 1 -30.07 -69.14 -46.10
N LYS A 2 -29.07 -69.86 -46.63
CA LYS A 2 -27.66 -69.76 -46.14
C LYS A 2 -27.05 -68.34 -46.16
N ASP A 3 -27.37 -67.54 -47.18
CA ASP A 3 -26.83 -66.19 -47.35
C ASP A 3 -27.40 -65.17 -46.34
N THR A 4 -28.68 -65.34 -46.01
CA THR A 4 -29.41 -64.53 -45.02
C THR A 4 -28.86 -64.77 -43.61
N GLU A 5 -28.52 -66.02 -43.30
CA GLU A 5 -27.99 -66.44 -42.01
C GLU A 5 -26.54 -65.97 -41.77
N ALA A 6 -25.73 -65.95 -42.83
CA ALA A 6 -24.39 -65.36 -42.81
C ALA A 6 -24.45 -63.84 -42.57
N ARG A 7 -25.40 -63.14 -43.23
CA ARG A 7 -25.62 -61.70 -43.04
C ARG A 7 -26.06 -61.35 -41.62
N ILE A 8 -26.92 -62.17 -41.01
CA ILE A 8 -27.35 -62.00 -39.62
C ILE A 8 -26.14 -62.10 -38.67
N LYS A 9 -25.30 -63.13 -38.81
CA LYS A 9 -24.08 -63.27 -37.99
C LYS A 9 -23.10 -62.10 -38.14
N GLU A 10 -22.96 -61.56 -39.35
CA GLU A 10 -22.10 -60.39 -39.59
C GLU A 10 -22.67 -59.14 -38.89
N LEU A 11 -23.98 -58.93 -38.96
CA LEU A 11 -24.66 -57.83 -38.29
C LEU A 11 -24.58 -57.96 -36.77
N GLU A 12 -24.78 -59.15 -36.20
CA GLU A 12 -24.61 -59.40 -34.76
C GLU A 12 -23.19 -59.09 -34.29
N LYS A 13 -22.17 -59.45 -35.07
CA LYS A 13 -20.77 -59.15 -34.75
C LYS A 13 -20.52 -57.63 -34.77
N LYS A 14 -21.05 -56.92 -35.76
CA LYS A 14 -20.97 -55.45 -35.82
C LYS A 14 -21.72 -54.80 -34.65
N LEU A 15 -22.88 -55.33 -34.29
CA LEU A 15 -23.71 -54.82 -33.20
C LEU A 15 -22.96 -54.97 -31.86
N LYS A 16 -22.41 -56.14 -31.56
CA LYS A 16 -21.54 -56.35 -30.40
C LYS A 16 -20.31 -55.44 -30.37
N SER A 17 -19.66 -55.23 -31.51
CA SER A 17 -18.53 -54.31 -31.60
C SER A 17 -18.95 -52.88 -31.28
N ARG A 18 -20.10 -52.44 -31.79
CA ARG A 18 -20.63 -51.10 -31.53
C ARG A 18 -21.08 -50.92 -30.08
N GLU A 19 -21.67 -51.94 -29.47
CA GLU A 19 -22.02 -51.94 -28.05
C GLU A 19 -20.76 -51.76 -27.18
N SER A 20 -19.69 -52.51 -27.48
CA SER A 20 -18.41 -52.36 -26.78
C SER A 20 -17.79 -50.97 -26.98
N ASP A 21 -17.86 -50.40 -28.19
CA ASP A 21 -17.41 -49.04 -28.45
C ASP A 21 -18.20 -48.01 -27.60
N ILE A 22 -19.51 -48.21 -27.47
CA ILE A 22 -20.40 -47.34 -26.68
C ILE A 22 -20.03 -47.42 -25.20
N GLU A 23 -19.83 -48.62 -24.64
CA GLU A 23 -19.41 -48.80 -23.25
C GLU A 23 -18.07 -48.11 -22.96
N ASN A 24 -17.08 -48.31 -23.84
CA ASN A 24 -15.77 -47.67 -23.73
C ASN A 24 -15.87 -46.14 -23.78
N LEU A 25 -16.75 -45.59 -24.62
CA LEU A 25 -16.98 -44.14 -24.70
C LEU A 25 -17.70 -43.60 -23.46
N GLN A 26 -18.65 -44.35 -22.91
CA GLN A 26 -19.34 -43.99 -21.68
C GLN A 26 -18.39 -43.95 -20.48
N GLU A 27 -17.50 -44.93 -20.38
CA GLU A 27 -16.48 -44.96 -19.32
C GLU A 27 -15.53 -43.76 -19.43
N LYS A 28 -14.98 -43.49 -20.62
CA LYS A 28 -14.14 -42.31 -20.86
C LYS A 28 -14.86 -41.00 -20.54
N LEU A 29 -16.14 -40.90 -20.89
CA LEU A 29 -16.94 -39.71 -20.62
C LEU A 29 -17.16 -39.51 -19.12
N ARG A 30 -17.37 -40.59 -18.38
CA ARG A 30 -17.48 -40.55 -16.92
C ARG A 30 -16.18 -40.10 -16.27
N THR A 31 -15.05 -40.71 -16.64
CA THR A 31 -13.73 -40.32 -16.14
C THR A 31 -13.41 -38.85 -16.43
N ASN A 32 -13.67 -38.40 -17.66
CA ASN A 32 -13.45 -37.01 -18.04
C ASN A 32 -14.34 -36.04 -17.25
N LYS A 33 -15.58 -36.44 -16.94
CA LYS A 33 -16.49 -35.62 -16.13
C LYS A 33 -15.99 -35.49 -14.70
N ASP A 34 -15.51 -36.58 -14.11
CA ASP A 34 -14.94 -36.57 -12.75
C ASP A 34 -13.69 -35.69 -12.70
N MET A 35 -12.77 -35.86 -13.65
CA MET A 35 -11.58 -34.99 -13.77
C MET A 35 -11.94 -33.52 -13.96
N LEU A 36 -12.95 -33.21 -14.79
CA LEU A 36 -13.42 -31.84 -15.00
C LEU A 36 -13.96 -31.24 -13.70
N GLN A 37 -14.68 -32.03 -12.91
CA GLN A 37 -15.22 -31.60 -11.63
C GLN A 37 -14.11 -31.27 -10.64
N ASP A 38 -13.07 -32.10 -10.55
CA ASP A 38 -11.89 -31.86 -9.71
C ASP A 38 -11.18 -30.57 -10.11
N VAL A 39 -10.93 -30.37 -11.42
CA VAL A 39 -10.30 -29.15 -11.95
C VAL A 39 -11.14 -27.91 -11.64
N ILE A 40 -12.47 -28.00 -11.72
CA ILE A 40 -13.36 -26.87 -11.36
C ILE A 40 -13.25 -26.55 -9.87
N GLN A 41 -13.18 -27.57 -9.00
CA GLN A 41 -13.02 -27.38 -7.56
C GLN A 41 -11.68 -26.73 -7.23
N GLU A 42 -10.58 -27.23 -7.78
CA GLU A 42 -9.25 -26.65 -7.61
C GLU A 42 -9.18 -25.20 -8.09
N LYS A 43 -9.75 -24.92 -9.28
CA LYS A 43 -9.82 -23.56 -9.82
C LYS A 43 -10.56 -22.61 -8.86
N ASN A 44 -11.65 -23.07 -8.26
CA ASN A 44 -12.41 -22.25 -7.31
C ASN A 44 -11.62 -22.01 -6.02
N GLN A 45 -10.92 -23.01 -5.50
CA GLN A 45 -10.05 -22.85 -4.33
C GLN A 45 -8.90 -21.88 -4.59
N ILE A 46 -8.24 -22.00 -5.75
CA ILE A 46 -7.17 -21.09 -6.17
C ILE A 46 -7.71 -19.66 -6.26
N LYS A 47 -8.91 -19.47 -6.83
CA LYS A 47 -9.53 -18.15 -6.94
C LYS A 47 -9.77 -17.50 -5.57
N LEU A 48 -10.26 -18.27 -4.60
CA LEU A 48 -10.47 -17.77 -3.23
C LEU A 48 -9.15 -17.36 -2.57
N ARG A 49 -8.11 -18.21 -2.66
CA ARG A 49 -6.78 -17.89 -2.12
C ARG A 49 -6.15 -16.67 -2.77
N LEU A 50 -6.38 -16.48 -4.07
CA LEU A 50 -5.87 -15.32 -4.81
C LEU A 50 -6.55 -14.04 -4.33
N GLN A 51 -7.86 -14.07 -4.09
CA GLN A 51 -8.59 -12.95 -3.51
C GLN A 51 -8.12 -12.61 -2.09
N GLU A 52 -7.89 -13.63 -1.24
CA GLU A 52 -7.32 -13.43 0.09
C GLU A 52 -5.92 -12.82 0.05
N TYR A 53 -5.07 -13.28 -0.89
CA TYR A 53 -3.73 -12.75 -1.06
C TYR A 53 -3.75 -11.28 -1.51
N ASP A 54 -4.60 -10.94 -2.48
CA ASP A 54 -4.76 -9.56 -2.95
C ASP A 54 -5.25 -8.63 -1.84
N LEU A 55 -6.18 -9.11 -1.00
CA LEU A 55 -6.69 -8.35 0.15
C LEU A 55 -5.57 -8.12 1.19
N ASN A 56 -4.85 -9.18 1.57
CA ASN A 56 -3.74 -9.08 2.52
C ASN A 56 -2.62 -8.15 2.02
N LEU A 57 -2.29 -8.21 0.73
CA LEU A 57 -1.31 -7.32 0.12
C LEU A 57 -1.78 -5.86 0.16
N THR A 58 -3.06 -5.63 -0.10
CA THR A 58 -3.67 -4.29 -0.07
C THR A 58 -3.67 -3.73 1.35
N ASP A 59 -4.04 -4.53 2.34
CA ASP A 59 -4.03 -4.15 3.75
C ASP A 59 -2.62 -3.84 4.26
N ALA A 60 -1.62 -4.65 3.87
CA ALA A 60 -0.23 -4.40 4.22
C ALA A 60 0.28 -3.06 3.63
N LYS A 61 -0.04 -2.78 2.37
CA LYS A 61 0.30 -1.50 1.73
C LYS A 61 -0.41 -0.34 2.42
N LEU A 62 -1.70 -0.48 2.73
CA LEU A 62 -2.47 0.55 3.42
C LEU A 62 -1.87 0.88 4.78
N SER A 63 -1.49 -0.14 5.56
CA SER A 63 -0.84 0.05 6.85
C SER A 63 0.51 0.77 6.72
N GLN A 64 1.30 0.46 5.69
CA GLN A 64 2.55 1.17 5.41
C GLN A 64 2.30 2.64 5.06
N TYR A 65 1.30 2.93 4.23
CA TYR A 65 0.93 4.30 3.88
C TYR A 65 0.47 5.10 5.11
N GLN A 66 -0.34 4.50 5.99
CA GLN A 66 -0.80 5.14 7.22
C GLN A 66 0.38 5.51 8.13
N LYS A 67 1.32 4.58 8.35
CA LYS A 67 2.53 4.85 9.13
C LYS A 67 3.36 5.98 8.52
N LEU A 68 3.57 5.94 7.20
CA LEU A 68 4.30 6.98 6.50
C LEU A 68 3.62 8.35 6.60
N GLN A 69 2.28 8.38 6.55
CA GLN A 69 1.50 9.59 6.73
C GLN A 69 1.63 10.16 8.14
N GLU A 70 1.57 9.32 9.18
CA GLU A 70 1.79 9.75 10.57
C GLU A 70 3.19 10.32 10.77
N ASP A 71 4.22 9.65 10.25
CA ASP A 71 5.61 10.12 10.35
C ASP A 71 5.82 11.43 9.59
N HIS A 72 5.18 11.58 8.43
CA HIS A 72 5.18 12.83 7.69
C HIS A 72 4.53 13.97 8.50
N GLN A 73 3.37 13.73 9.12
CA GLN A 73 2.70 14.73 9.96
C GLN A 73 3.56 15.14 11.16
N LYS A 74 4.21 14.18 11.83
CA LYS A 74 5.16 14.45 12.92
C LYS A 74 6.33 15.30 12.43
N LEU A 75 6.88 14.99 11.25
CA LEU A 75 7.97 15.75 10.66
C LEU A 75 7.55 17.18 10.31
N VAL A 76 6.38 17.35 9.71
CA VAL A 76 5.82 18.67 9.39
C VAL A 76 5.63 19.49 10.67
N HIS A 77 5.07 18.91 11.72
CA HIS A 77 4.91 19.59 12.99
C HIS A 77 6.26 20.01 13.59
N ARG A 78 7.25 19.12 13.61
CA ARG A 78 8.61 19.45 14.05
C ARG A 78 9.20 20.59 13.24
N LEU A 79 9.06 20.54 11.91
CA LEU A 79 9.56 21.59 11.02
C LEU A 79 8.91 22.94 11.32
N GLN A 80 7.60 22.97 11.57
CA GLN A 80 6.88 24.18 11.97
C GLN A 80 7.41 24.74 13.30
N VAL A 81 7.60 23.88 14.31
CA VAL A 81 8.13 24.28 15.61
C VAL A 81 9.57 24.80 15.48
N THR A 82 10.44 24.09 14.76
CA THR A 82 11.82 24.55 14.54
C THR A 82 11.88 25.85 13.75
N LYS A 83 10.99 26.03 12.77
CA LYS A 83 10.88 27.29 12.03
C LYS A 83 10.50 28.43 12.97
N LYS A 84 9.49 28.21 13.82
CA LYS A 84 9.08 29.21 14.82
C LYS A 84 10.25 29.59 15.74
N HIS A 85 10.97 28.61 16.29
CA HIS A 85 12.15 28.91 17.12
C HIS A 85 13.24 29.68 16.38
N LEU A 86 13.44 29.40 15.09
CA LEU A 86 14.40 30.13 14.27
C LEU A 86 13.95 31.58 14.01
N ASP A 87 12.65 31.77 13.76
CA ASP A 87 12.07 33.09 13.57
C ASP A 87 12.13 33.90 14.88
N ASP A 88 11.77 33.30 16.03
CA ASP A 88 11.89 33.92 17.36
C ASP A 88 13.36 34.34 17.65
N ALA A 89 14.33 33.45 17.38
CA ALA A 89 15.75 33.75 17.57
C ALA A 89 16.25 34.86 16.61
N ARG A 90 15.71 34.94 15.39
CA ARG A 90 16.03 36.03 14.46
C ARG A 90 15.53 37.37 14.98
N ASP A 91 14.32 37.40 15.52
CA ASP A 91 13.74 38.61 16.10
C ASP A 91 14.53 39.08 17.33
N GLU A 92 14.92 38.14 18.21
CA GLU A 92 15.81 38.45 19.34
C GLU A 92 17.15 39.01 18.89
N ILE A 93 17.78 38.42 17.87
CA ILE A 93 19.04 38.92 17.30
C ILE A 93 18.87 40.33 16.73
N ALA A 94 17.74 40.61 16.08
CA ALA A 94 17.46 41.95 15.55
C ALA A 94 17.36 42.99 16.67
N ILE A 95 16.65 42.68 17.76
CA ILE A 95 16.55 43.55 18.94
C ILE A 95 17.93 43.75 19.58
N LEU A 96 18.71 42.68 19.75
CA LEU A 96 20.06 42.78 20.31
C LEU A 96 20.99 43.64 19.44
N ARG A 97 20.89 43.55 18.11
CA ARG A 97 21.63 44.41 17.19
C ARG A 97 21.27 45.88 17.37
N GLU A 98 19.99 46.20 17.49
CA GLU A 98 19.51 47.57 17.77
C GLU A 98 20.08 48.10 19.09
N ILE A 99 20.03 47.28 20.16
CA ILE A 99 20.61 47.62 21.46
C ILE A 99 22.12 47.87 21.37
N ILE A 100 22.85 47.00 20.66
CA ILE A 100 24.29 47.16 20.47
C ILE A 100 24.58 48.45 19.71
N ASP A 101 23.85 48.74 18.63
CA ASP A 101 24.06 49.94 17.83
C ASP A 101 23.83 51.22 18.66
N ASP A 102 22.74 51.26 19.42
CA ASP A 102 22.43 52.35 20.37
C ASP A 102 23.51 52.53 21.44
N LEU A 103 24.05 51.44 21.98
CA LEU A 103 25.12 51.48 22.98
C LEU A 103 26.45 51.97 22.37
N THR A 104 26.70 51.62 21.11
CA THR A 104 27.93 51.97 20.39
C THR A 104 27.94 53.46 20.04
N HIS A 105 26.79 54.02 19.64
CA HIS A 105 26.62 55.44 19.31
C HIS A 105 26.28 56.34 20.51
N ARG A 106 26.28 55.79 21.73
CA ARG A 106 25.98 56.54 22.96
C ARG A 106 27.06 57.58 23.28
N GLY A 107 26.65 58.84 23.42
CA GLY A 107 27.53 59.96 23.76
C GLY A 107 28.20 59.82 25.13
N LEU A 108 29.42 60.36 25.26
CA LEU A 108 30.25 60.33 26.48
C LEU A 108 29.51 60.83 27.74
N PHE A 109 28.69 61.88 27.61
CA PHE A 109 27.90 62.44 28.72
C PHE A 109 26.78 61.51 29.22
N ASP A 110 26.13 60.76 28.33
CA ASP A 110 25.10 59.79 28.73
C ASP A 110 25.69 58.58 29.43
N ARG A 111 26.92 58.19 29.06
CA ARG A 111 27.69 57.14 29.72
C ARG A 111 28.05 57.55 31.15
N ILE A 112 28.49 58.80 31.35
CA ILE A 112 28.82 59.38 32.68
C ILE A 112 27.57 59.53 33.57
N ARG A 113 26.41 59.91 33.01
CA ARG A 113 25.14 60.06 33.78
C ARG A 113 24.38 58.76 34.04
N GLY A 114 24.89 57.59 33.62
CA GLY A 114 24.22 56.31 33.82
C GLY A 114 22.90 56.12 33.06
N ARG A 115 22.60 56.97 32.05
CA ARG A 115 21.34 56.92 31.28
C ARG A 115 21.40 55.89 30.13
N TYR A 116 20.85 54.70 30.34
CA TYR A 116 20.81 53.65 29.31
C TYR A 116 19.86 53.97 28.14
N PRO A 117 20.14 53.46 26.92
CA PRO A 117 19.23 53.60 25.77
C PRO A 117 17.84 53.02 26.04
N GLU A 118 16.83 53.59 25.40
CA GLU A 118 15.44 53.15 25.55
C GLU A 118 15.22 51.72 25.02
N SER A 119 15.94 51.31 23.97
CA SER A 119 15.94 49.93 23.45
C SER A 119 16.33 48.91 24.54
N LEU A 120 17.39 49.17 25.31
CA LEU A 120 17.84 48.32 26.41
C LEU A 120 16.84 48.31 27.59
N LYS A 121 16.21 49.45 27.89
CA LYS A 121 15.17 49.52 28.93
C LYS A 121 13.91 48.76 28.53
N LYS A 122 13.53 48.82 27.26
CA LYS A 122 12.38 48.12 26.68
C LYS A 122 12.60 46.61 26.63
N TYR A 123 13.83 46.16 26.37
CA TYR A 123 14.20 44.75 26.38
C TYR A 123 14.27 44.14 27.80
N LYS A 124 14.63 44.94 28.81
CA LYS A 124 14.70 44.49 30.22
C LYS A 124 13.37 44.54 30.99
N LYS A 125 12.32 45.11 30.40
CA LYS A 125 10.97 45.19 30.97
C LYS A 125 10.17 43.96 30.58
#